data_AF-A0A7J4KB99-F1
#
_entry.id   AF-A0A7J4KB99-F1
#
_cell.length_a   1.000
_cell.length_b   1.000
_cell.length_c   1.000
_cell.angle_alpha   90.00
_cell.angle_beta   90.00
_cell.angle_gamma   90.00
#
_symmetry.space_group_name_H-M   'P 1'
#
loop_
_entity.id
_entity.type
_entity.pdbx_description
1 polymer ?
#
loop_
_entity_poly.entity_id
_entity_poly.type
_entity_poly.pdbx_seq_one_letter_code
_entity_poly.pdbx_strand_id
1 'polypeptide(L)'
;MKSIYQVMTEGDEEGRSFRTIGYARGEPNVIEAYFDNEKMYRIYTSEIHVTDLSVVGPDIREKLVSTRSKLEKRLEELQTRQHKELQTGISAIDAILGGTS
;
A
#
# COMPACT_ATOMS: atom_id res chain seq x y z
N MET A 1 27.24 10.58 -2.40
CA MET A 1 25.93 10.09 -1.93
C MET A 1 25.84 8.62 -2.31
N LYS A 2 25.60 7.68 -1.39
CA LYS A 2 25.57 6.24 -1.74
C LYS A 2 24.26 5.91 -2.47
N SER A 3 24.36 5.54 -3.75
CA SER A 3 23.25 5.13 -4.61
C SER A 3 22.73 3.74 -4.24
N ILE A 4 21.49 3.47 -4.66
CA ILE A 4 20.86 2.15 -4.53
C ILE A 4 21.01 1.45 -5.88
N TYR A 5 21.45 0.20 -5.84
CA TYR A 5 21.65 -0.64 -7.00
C TYR A 5 20.70 -1.84 -6.93
N GLN A 6 20.09 -2.17 -8.07
CA GLN A 6 19.49 -3.46 -8.30
C GLN A 6 20.60 -4.47 -8.57
N VAL A 7 20.57 -5.60 -7.88
CA VAL A 7 21.55 -6.68 -8.03
C VAL A 7 20.89 -7.84 -8.78
N MET A 8 21.50 -8.24 -9.89
CA MET A 8 20.96 -9.24 -10.81
C MET A 8 21.98 -10.34 -11.10
N THR A 9 21.49 -11.53 -11.45
CA THR A 9 22.26 -12.68 -11.94
C THR A 9 21.71 -13.15 -13.28
N GLU A 10 22.52 -13.87 -14.06
CA GLU A 10 22.04 -14.64 -15.21
C GLU A 10 20.92 -15.60 -14.75
N GLY A 11 19.79 -15.57 -15.45
CA GLY A 11 18.57 -16.31 -15.11
C GLY A 11 18.41 -17.63 -15.86
N ASP A 12 19.13 -17.81 -16.97
CA ASP A 12 19.19 -19.02 -17.80
C ASP A 12 20.65 -19.37 -18.12
N GLU A 13 20.92 -20.64 -18.47
CA GLU A 13 22.27 -21.17 -18.77
C GLU A 13 22.97 -20.45 -19.94
N GLU A 14 22.20 -19.73 -20.76
CA GLU A 14 22.69 -18.98 -21.91
C GLU A 14 22.88 -17.47 -21.61
N GLY A 15 22.59 -17.01 -20.39
CA GLY A 15 22.79 -15.61 -19.96
C GLY A 15 21.92 -14.59 -20.70
N ARG A 16 20.78 -15.02 -21.27
CA ARG A 16 19.87 -14.16 -22.05
C ARG A 16 18.79 -13.51 -21.19
N SER A 17 18.59 -14.01 -19.98
CA SER A 17 17.67 -13.46 -19.01
C SER A 17 18.42 -13.04 -17.75
N PHE A 18 17.89 -12.04 -17.05
CA PHE A 18 18.43 -11.60 -15.77
C PHE A 18 17.37 -11.79 -14.69
N ARG A 19 17.78 -12.35 -13.55
CA ARG A 19 16.95 -12.48 -12.36
C ARG A 19 17.44 -11.51 -11.30
N THR A 20 16.51 -10.76 -10.69
CA THR A 20 16.83 -9.93 -9.54
C THR A 20 17.01 -10.79 -8.30
N ILE A 21 18.14 -10.64 -7.62
CA ILE A 21 18.45 -11.36 -6.37
C ILE A 21 18.35 -10.44 -5.15
N GLY A 22 18.43 -9.13 -5.34
CA GLY A 22 18.26 -8.17 -4.24
C GLY A 22 18.56 -6.74 -4.63
N TYR A 23 18.67 -5.91 -3.59
CA TYR A 23 18.99 -4.48 -3.69
C TYR A 23 20.08 -4.15 -2.69
N ALA A 24 21.04 -3.33 -3.10
CA ALA A 24 22.19 -2.97 -2.27
C ALA A 24 22.46 -1.46 -2.34
N ARG A 25 23.06 -0.92 -1.27
CA ARG A 25 23.44 0.49 -1.18
C ARG A 25 24.94 0.60 -0.95
N GLY A 26 25.66 1.25 -1.85
CA GLY A 26 27.12 1.26 -1.79
C GLY A 26 27.75 1.74 -3.07
N GLU A 27 29.04 1.45 -3.23
CA GLU A 27 29.75 1.61 -4.50
C GLU A 27 29.59 0.31 -5.33
N PRO A 28 29.36 0.39 -6.65
CA PRO A 28 29.11 -0.78 -7.50
C PRO A 28 30.13 -1.90 -7.31
N ASN A 29 31.43 -1.56 -7.38
CA ASN A 29 32.52 -2.53 -7.29
C ASN A 29 32.55 -3.28 -5.94
N VAL A 30 32.15 -2.61 -4.85
CA VAL A 30 32.09 -3.21 -3.51
C VAL A 30 30.89 -4.16 -3.39
N ILE A 31 29.76 -3.80 -4.01
CA ILE A 31 28.55 -4.63 -4.07
C ILE A 31 28.85 -5.89 -4.87
N GLU A 32 29.44 -5.75 -6.06
CA GLU A 32 29.82 -6.88 -6.90
C GLU A 32 30.77 -7.84 -6.19
N ALA A 33 31.83 -7.32 -5.57
CA ALA A 33 32.76 -8.13 -4.79
C ALA A 33 32.06 -8.89 -3.63
N TYR A 34 31.11 -8.26 -2.93
CA TYR A 34 30.39 -8.88 -1.83
C TYR A 34 29.59 -10.11 -2.28
N PHE A 35 28.90 -10.02 -3.41
CA PHE A 35 28.08 -11.11 -3.95
C PHE A 35 28.87 -12.14 -4.77
N ASP A 36 30.04 -11.77 -5.31
CA ASP A 36 30.92 -12.65 -6.09
C ASP A 36 31.94 -13.43 -5.22
N ASN A 37 31.95 -13.23 -3.90
CA ASN A 37 32.92 -13.90 -3.01
C ASN A 37 32.87 -15.44 -3.05
N GLU A 38 31.80 -16.04 -3.58
CA GLU A 38 31.67 -17.49 -3.76
C GLU A 38 31.80 -17.96 -5.23
N LYS A 39 32.03 -17.05 -6.19
CA LYS A 39 32.21 -17.31 -7.64
C LYS A 39 31.12 -18.14 -8.35
N MET A 40 29.96 -18.33 -7.72
CA MET A 40 28.92 -19.22 -8.24
C MET A 40 28.11 -18.60 -9.39
N TYR A 41 28.09 -17.27 -9.52
CA TYR A 41 27.27 -16.56 -10.51
C TYR A 41 27.91 -15.25 -10.96
N ARG A 42 27.74 -14.87 -12.23
CA ARG A 42 28.05 -13.51 -12.68
C ARG A 42 26.98 -12.54 -12.15
N ILE A 43 27.44 -11.52 -11.43
CA ILE A 43 26.58 -10.50 -10.84
C ILE A 43 26.66 -9.21 -11.66
N TYR A 44 25.51 -8.59 -11.84
CA TYR A 44 25.35 -7.32 -12.52
C TYR A 44 24.68 -6.32 -11.59
N THR A 45 25.16 -5.08 -11.58
CA THR A 45 24.55 -3.98 -10.83
C THR A 45 23.97 -2.94 -11.77
N SER A 46 22.76 -2.46 -11.47
CA SER A 46 22.12 -1.38 -12.21
C SER A 46 21.70 -0.27 -11.23
N GLU A 47 22.15 0.95 -11.48
CA GLU A 47 21.82 2.09 -10.61
C GLU A 47 20.34 2.45 -10.71
N ILE A 48 19.66 2.50 -9.58
CA ILE A 48 18.25 2.88 -9.52
C ILE A 48 18.17 4.40 -9.43
N HIS A 49 17.78 5.03 -10.53
CA HIS A 49 17.42 6.44 -10.56
C HIS A 49 15.92 6.60 -10.33
N VAL A 50 15.55 7.10 -9.15
CA VAL A 50 14.16 7.48 -8.87
C VAL A 50 13.94 8.87 -9.45
N THR A 51 13.40 8.94 -10.66
CA THR A 51 13.18 10.19 -11.39
C THR A 51 11.86 10.87 -11.05
N ASP A 52 10.86 10.12 -10.58
CA ASP A 52 9.55 10.68 -10.23
C ASP A 52 8.87 9.86 -9.13
N LEU A 53 8.91 10.37 -7.90
CA LEU A 53 8.01 9.93 -6.83
C LEU A 53 6.69 10.65 -7.05
N SER A 54 5.88 10.19 -8.02
CA SER A 54 4.54 10.76 -8.17
C SER A 54 3.78 10.53 -6.86
N VAL A 55 3.53 11.61 -6.12
CA VAL A 55 2.67 11.63 -4.94
C VAL A 55 1.30 11.26 -5.43
N VAL A 56 0.96 9.97 -5.30
CA VAL A 56 -0.38 9.42 -5.55
C VAL A 56 -0.89 9.81 -6.95
N GLY A 57 -0.52 9.03 -7.97
CA GLY A 57 -1.00 9.24 -9.34
C GLY A 57 -2.51 9.52 -9.41
N PRO A 58 -3.00 10.31 -10.39
CA PRO A 58 -4.37 10.85 -10.44
C PRO A 58 -5.45 9.78 -10.17
N ASP A 59 -5.26 8.57 -10.66
CA ASP A 59 -6.13 7.41 -10.43
C ASP A 59 -6.32 7.04 -8.95
N ILE A 60 -5.26 7.13 -8.14
CA ILE A 60 -5.33 6.81 -6.71
C ILE A 60 -6.01 7.96 -5.96
N ARG A 61 -5.78 9.22 -6.36
CA ARG A 61 -6.45 10.38 -5.77
C ARG A 61 -7.96 10.31 -5.97
N GLU A 62 -8.41 9.99 -7.18
CA GLU A 62 -9.84 9.81 -7.48
C GLU A 62 -10.45 8.64 -6.71
N LYS A 63 -9.74 7.51 -6.62
CA LYS A 63 -10.18 6.36 -5.81
C LYS A 63 -10.31 6.72 -4.33
N LEU A 64 -9.38 7.50 -3.78
CA LEU A 64 -9.43 7.95 -2.38
C LEU A 64 -10.60 8.90 -2.13
N VAL A 65 -10.83 9.87 -3.03
CA VAL A 65 -11.98 10.78 -2.95
C VAL A 65 -13.30 10.02 -3.04
N SER A 66 -13.40 9.08 -3.98
CA SER A 66 -14.58 8.21 -4.11
C SER A 66 -14.82 7.37 -2.85
N THR A 67 -13.74 6.79 -2.30
CA THR A 67 -13.80 5.99 -1.07
C THR A 67 -14.27 6.82 0.11
N ARG A 68 -13.72 8.03 0.27
CA ARG A 68 -14.12 8.96 1.32
C ARG A 68 -15.61 9.31 1.23
N SER A 69 -16.09 9.66 0.03
CA SER A 69 -17.50 9.99 -0.18
C SER A 69 -18.44 8.83 0.17
N LYS A 70 -18.06 7.59 -0.18
CA LYS A 70 -18.84 6.38 0.19
C LYS A 70 -18.89 6.16 1.70
N LEU A 71 -17.79 6.43 2.40
CA LEU A 71 -17.72 6.29 3.85
C LEU A 71 -18.55 7.36 4.56
N GLU A 72 -18.50 8.61 4.10
CA GLU A 72 -19.31 9.72 4.63
C GLU A 72 -20.81 9.40 4.47
N LYS A 73 -21.25 8.94 3.29
CA LYS A 73 -22.65 8.54 3.08
C LYS A 73 -23.09 7.38 4.00
N ARG A 74 -22.24 6.36 4.16
CA ARG A 74 -22.53 5.24 5.07
C ARG A 74 -22.65 5.70 6.53
N LEU A 75 -21.84 6.67 6.94
CA LEU A 75 -21.90 7.22 8.28
C LEU A 75 -23.23 7.93 8.53
N GLU A 76 -23.69 8.75 7.58
CA GLU A 76 -25.00 9.43 7.65
C GLU A 76 -26.17 8.43 7.72
N GLU A 77 -26.13 7.36 6.91
CA GLU A 77 -27.13 6.29 6.94
C GLU A 77 -27.19 5.59 8.30
N LEU A 78 -26.02 5.28 8.88
CA LEU A 78 -25.94 4.66 10.20
C LEU A 78 -26.43 5.59 11.31
N GLN A 79 -26.06 6.87 11.28
CA GLN A 79 -26.53 7.85 12.25
C GLN A 79 -28.05 8.03 12.19
N THR A 80 -28.61 8.12 10.98
CA THR A 80 -30.05 8.24 10.77
C THR A 80 -30.79 7.02 11.30
N ARG A 81 -30.28 5.82 11.02
CA ARG A 81 -30.85 4.56 11.51
C ARG A 81 -30.83 4.50 13.04
N GLN A 82 -29.70 4.80 13.65
CA GLN A 82 -29.55 4.79 15.11
C GLN A 82 -30.50 5.80 15.77
N HIS A 83 -30.63 7.00 15.20
CA HIS A 83 -31.55 8.01 15.71
C HIS A 83 -33.01 7.52 15.68
N LYS A 84 -33.43 6.90 14.57
CA LYS A 84 -34.78 6.35 14.42
C LYS A 84 -35.05 5.21 15.41
N GLU A 85 -34.09 4.31 15.61
CA GLU A 85 -34.20 3.21 16.57
C GLU A 85 -34.34 3.75 18.01
N LEU A 86 -33.56 4.77 18.38
CA LEU A 86 -33.67 5.43 19.68
C LEU A 86 -35.03 6.12 19.87
N GLN A 87 -35.49 6.89 18.87
CA GLN A 87 -36.81 7.52 18.93
C GLN A 87 -37.93 6.50 19.11
N THR A 88 -37.86 5.39 18.37
CA THR A 88 -38.83 4.30 18.49
C THR A 88 -38.82 3.70 19.90
N GLY A 89 -37.63 3.48 20.47
CA GLY A 89 -37.47 2.99 21.84
C GLY A 89 -38.05 3.95 22.89
N ILE A 90 -37.77 5.25 22.75
CA ILE A 90 -38.33 6.29 23.63
C ILE A 90 -39.86 6.31 23.54
N SER A 91 -40.42 6.33 22.33
CA SER A 91 -41.88 6.32 22.16
C SER A 91 -42.55 5.05 22.73
N ALA A 92 -41.88 3.90 22.66
CA ALA A 92 -42.36 2.67 23.27
C ALA A 92 -42.36 2.76 24.82
N ILE A 93 -41.32 3.36 25.42
CA ILE A 93 -41.26 3.61 26.86
C ILE A 93 -42.36 4.58 27.30
N ASP A 94 -42.54 5.69 26.57
CA ASP A 94 -43.58 6.68 26.87
C ASP A 94 -44.98 6.09 26.79
N ALA A 95 -45.25 5.20 25.84
CA ALA A 95 -46.53 4.50 25.73
C ALA A 95 -46.79 3.55 26.92
N ILE A 96 -45.75 2.91 27.47
CA ILE A 96 -45.85 2.07 28.66
C ILE A 96 -46.11 2.94 29.91
N LEU A 97 -45.42 4.06 30.04
CA LEU A 97 -45.53 4.96 31.20
C LEU A 97 -46.79 5.84 31.19
N GLY A 98 -47.28 6.23 30.01
CA GLY A 98 -48.48 7.05 29.83
C GLY A 98 -49.80 6.27 29.79
N GLY A 99 -49.75 4.93 29.72
CA GLY A 99 -50.92 4.05 29.69
C GLY A 99 -51.48 3.64 31.06
N THR A 100 -50.96 4.19 32.17
CA THR A 100 -51.40 3.87 33.54
C THR A 100 -52.20 5.00 34.20
N SER A 101 -53.02 5.74 33.44
CA SER A 101 -53.97 6.73 33.97
C SER A 101 -55.39 6.37 33.59
#